data_AF-X1Q1P4-F1
#
_entry.id   AF-X1Q1P4-F1
#
_cell.length_a   1.000
_cell.length_b   1.000
_cell.length_c   1.000
_cell.angle_alpha   90.00
_cell.angle_beta   90.00
_cell.angle_gamma   90.00
#
_symmetry.space_group_name_H-M   'P 1'
#
loop_
_entity.id
_entity.type
_entity.pdbx_description
1 polymer ?
#
loop_
_entity_poly.entity_id
_entity_poly.type
_entity_poly.pdbx_seq_one_letter_code
_entity_poly.pdbx_strand_id
1 'polypeptide(L)' 'FQSENVNIYLSADGKIKVNGQPVSWEQLAVALRVAIPKSKDRMVILLASPKNHVKQIVDILDCARQQGAVKLAILKER' A
#
# COMPACT_ATOMS: atom_id res chain seq x y z
N PHE A 1 -14.56 -12.45 4.26
CA PHE A 1 -14.19 -11.36 3.34
C PHE A 1 -12.83 -11.68 2.73
N GLN A 2 -12.83 -12.32 1.55
CA GLN A 2 -11.59 -12.52 0.79
C GLN A 2 -11.21 -11.16 0.20
N SER A 3 -10.17 -10.53 0.75
CA SER A 3 -9.67 -9.28 0.19
C SER A 3 -8.92 -9.61 -1.10
N GLU A 4 -9.59 -9.49 -2.25
CA GLU A 4 -9.00 -9.72 -3.57
C GLU A 4 -7.86 -8.73 -3.89
N ASN A 5 -7.73 -7.65 -3.11
CA ASN A 5 -6.82 -6.53 -3.33
C ASN A 5 -5.94 -6.26 -2.09
N VAL A 6 -4.75 -5.72 -2.32
CA VAL A 6 -3.86 -5.26 -1.24
C VAL A 6 -4.21 -3.82 -0.88
N ASN A 7 -4.70 -3.60 0.32
CA ASN A 7 -4.99 -2.26 0.82
C ASN A 7 -3.82 -1.74 1.65
N ILE A 8 -3.24 -0.63 1.24
CA ILE A 8 -2.23 0.12 1.98
C ILE A 8 -2.89 1.37 2.54
N TYR A 9 -2.69 1.63 3.81
CA TYR A 9 -3.19 2.80 4.48
C TYR A 9 -2.02 3.58 5.07
N LEU A 10 -1.85 4.82 4.63
CA LEU A 10 -0.86 5.77 5.12
C LEU A 10 -1.57 6.84 5.94
N SER A 11 -1.37 6.80 7.26
CA SER A 11 -1.89 7.81 8.18
C SER A 11 -1.13 9.13 8.05
N ALA A 12 -1.75 10.25 8.42
CA ALA A 12 -1.09 11.56 8.45
C ALA A 12 0.18 11.61 9.34
N ASP A 13 0.27 10.73 10.34
CA ASP A 13 1.42 10.55 11.25
C ASP A 13 2.57 9.72 10.61
N GLY A 14 2.44 9.31 9.35
CA GLY A 14 3.43 8.51 8.64
C GLY A 14 3.38 7.00 8.96
N LYS A 15 2.39 6.56 9.72
CA LYS A 15 2.14 5.13 10.01
C LYS A 15 1.56 4.42 8.78
N ILE A 16 2.13 3.28 8.43
CA ILE A 16 1.65 2.45 7.33
C ILE A 16 0.92 1.21 7.88
N LYS A 17 -0.19 0.84 7.25
CA LYS A 17 -0.86 -0.43 7.48
C LYS A 17 -1.09 -1.13 6.15
N VAL A 18 -0.77 -2.42 6.06
CA VAL A 18 -1.04 -3.26 4.88
C VAL A 18 -2.08 -4.30 5.29
N ASN A 19 -3.20 -4.34 4.59
CA ASN A 19 -4.36 -5.21 4.90
C ASN A 19 -4.80 -5.13 6.37
N GLY A 20 -4.72 -3.95 6.97
CA GLY A 20 -5.08 -3.69 8.36
C GLY A 20 -3.96 -3.99 9.38
N GLN A 21 -2.85 -4.62 8.97
CA GLN A 21 -1.71 -4.87 9.85
C GLN A 21 -0.72 -3.69 9.81
N PRO A 22 -0.31 -3.12 10.95
CA PRO A 22 0.71 -2.09 10.99
C PRO A 22 2.04 -2.64 10.50
N VAL A 23 2.68 -1.93 9.57
CA VAL A 23 3.99 -2.29 9.02
C VAL A 23 4.90 -1.07 9.04
N SER A 24 6.18 -1.30 9.30
CA SER A 24 7.22 -0.28 9.15
C SER A 24 7.63 -0.12 7.69
N TRP A 25 8.21 1.02 7.34
CA TRP A 25 8.75 1.27 5.99
C TRP A 25 9.71 0.19 5.51
N GLU A 26 10.59 -0.29 6.38
CA GLU A 26 11.55 -1.37 6.07
C GLU A 26 10.86 -2.71 5.77
N GLN A 27 9.71 -2.96 6.41
CA GLN A 27 8.95 -4.20 6.24
C GLN A 27 7.91 -4.10 5.12
N LEU A 28 7.64 -2.90 4.60
CA LEU A 28 6.64 -2.66 3.57
C LEU A 28 6.92 -3.51 2.32
N ALA A 29 8.15 -3.50 1.82
CA ALA A 29 8.52 -4.26 0.64
C ALA A 29 8.28 -5.77 0.83
N VAL A 30 8.64 -6.31 1.99
CA VAL A 30 8.43 -7.72 2.32
C VAL A 30 6.94 -8.04 2.44
N ALA A 31 6.18 -7.19 3.12
CA ALA A 31 4.73 -7.34 3.27
C ALA A 31 4.02 -7.32 1.91
N LEU A 32 4.39 -6.41 1.01
CA LEU A 32 3.84 -6.32 -0.33
C LEU A 32 4.22 -7.52 -1.19
N ARG A 33 5.48 -7.97 -1.13
CA ARG A 33 5.93 -9.18 -1.84
C ARG A 33 5.14 -10.43 -1.46
N VAL A 34 4.68 -10.51 -0.21
CA VAL A 34 3.85 -11.62 0.26
C VAL A 34 2.37 -11.41 -0.04
N ALA A 35 1.87 -10.17 0.00
CA ALA A 35 0.46 -9.84 -0.17
C ALA A 35 0.03 -9.78 -1.64
N ILE A 36 0.82 -9.15 -2.52
CA ILE A 36 0.52 -8.97 -3.94
C ILE A 36 0.24 -10.30 -4.68
N PRO A 37 1.07 -11.35 -4.57
CA PRO A 37 0.81 -12.60 -5.26
C PRO A 37 -0.40 -13.36 -4.70
N LYS A 38 -0.85 -13.05 -3.47
CA LYS A 38 -2.09 -13.60 -2.89
C LYS A 38 -3.34 -12.90 -3.42
N SER A 39 -3.20 -11.70 -3.97
CA SER A 39 -4.28 -10.94 -4.62
C SER A 39 -4.44 -11.38 -6.07
N LYS A 40 -5.67 -11.76 -6.44
CA LYS A 40 -6.02 -12.26 -7.79
C LYS A 40 -5.68 -11.25 -8.89
N ASP A 41 -5.99 -9.98 -8.64
CA ASP A 41 -5.77 -8.89 -9.58
C ASP A 41 -4.41 -8.20 -9.44
N ARG A 42 -3.60 -8.61 -8.46
CA ARG A 42 -2.35 -7.91 -8.07
C ARG A 42 -2.56 -6.39 -7.97
N MET A 43 -3.73 -6.01 -7.48
CA MET A 43 -4.17 -4.63 -7.37
C MET A 43 -3.81 -4.11 -5.99
N VAL A 44 -3.14 -2.96 -5.96
CA VAL A 44 -2.76 -2.26 -4.74
C VAL A 44 -3.53 -0.94 -4.67
N ILE A 45 -4.19 -0.73 -3.56
CA ILE A 45 -4.95 0.48 -3.27
C ILE A 45 -4.27 1.19 -2.11
N LEU A 46 -3.74 2.39 -2.36
CA LEU A 46 -3.13 3.25 -1.35
C LEU A 46 -4.14 4.31 -0.90
N LEU A 47 -4.61 4.20 0.34
CA LEU A 47 -5.32 5.25 1.03
C LEU A 47 -4.29 6.17 1.71
N ALA A 48 -4.25 7.43 1.32
CA ALA A 48 -3.36 8.42 1.91
C ALA A 48 -4.13 9.66 2.36
N SER A 49 -3.67 10.26 3.45
CA SER A 49 -4.17 11.54 3.95
C SER A 49 -3.58 12.70 3.13
N PRO A 50 -4.33 13.80 2.87
CA PRO A 50 -3.79 14.96 2.15
C PRO A 50 -2.63 15.66 2.88
N LYS A 51 -2.44 15.37 4.17
CA LYS A 51 -1.31 15.87 4.97
C LYS A 51 -0.02 15.08 4.73
N ASN A 52 -0.09 13.92 4.07
CA ASN A 52 1.08 13.12 3.79
C ASN A 52 1.96 13.75 2.70
N HIS A 53 3.26 13.59 2.83
CA HIS A 53 4.20 14.04 1.81
C HIS A 53 3.99 13.24 0.53
N VAL A 54 3.86 13.94 -0.60
CA VAL A 54 3.77 13.33 -1.94
C VAL A 54 4.91 12.34 -2.17
N LYS A 55 6.12 12.65 -1.68
CA LYS A 55 7.27 11.73 -1.73
C LYS A 55 6.95 10.36 -1.13
N GLN A 56 6.36 10.30 0.06
CA GLN A 56 5.98 9.04 0.71
C GLN A 56 4.96 8.26 -0.11
N ILE A 57 3.98 8.95 -0.70
CA ILE A 57 2.97 8.32 -1.55
C ILE A 57 3.64 7.69 -2.77
N VAL A 58 4.53 8.42 -3.43
CA VAL A 58 5.28 7.94 -4.60
C VAL A 58 6.19 6.76 -4.24
N ASP A 59 6.94 6.84 -3.14
CA ASP A 59 7.79 5.75 -2.64
C ASP A 59 7.00 4.44 -2.40
N ILE A 60 5.79 4.54 -1.83
CA ILE A 60 4.93 3.36 -1.59
C ILE A 60 4.45 2.77 -2.92
N LEU A 61 4.03 3.61 -3.86
CA LEU A 61 3.52 3.17 -5.16
C LEU A 61 4.63 2.52 -6.00
N ASP A 62 5.81 3.10 -5.97
CA ASP A 62 6.98 2.57 -6.64
C ASP A 62 7.39 1.22 -6.03
N CYS A 63 7.45 1.13 -4.69
CA CYS A 63 7.70 -0.12 -3.99
C CYS A 63 6.67 -1.20 -4.37
N ALA A 64 5.37 -0.87 -4.37
CA ALA A 64 4.32 -1.78 -4.79
C ALA A 64 4.51 -2.28 -6.23
N ARG A 65 4.87 -1.38 -7.16
CA ARG A 65 5.16 -1.72 -8.55
C ARG A 65 6.36 -2.66 -8.68
N GLN A 66 7.45 -2.40 -7.96
CA GLN A 66 8.64 -3.26 -7.93
C GLN A 66 8.34 -4.66 -7.39
N GLN A 67 7.39 -4.77 -6.44
CA GLN A 67 6.98 -6.07 -5.88
C GLN A 67 5.93 -6.82 -6.76
N GLY A 68 5.61 -6.30 -7.95
CA GLY A 68 4.78 -7.00 -8.94
C GLY A 68 3.31 -6.58 -8.96
N ALA A 69 2.97 -5.42 -8.38
CA ALA A 69 1.64 -4.83 -8.54
C ALA A 69 1.40 -4.44 -10.01
N VAL A 70 0.26 -4.88 -10.55
CA VAL A 70 -0.13 -4.61 -11.95
C VAL A 70 -1.05 -3.39 -12.02
N LYS A 71 -1.91 -3.24 -11.02
CA LYS A 71 -2.86 -2.13 -10.91
C LYS A 71 -2.57 -1.36 -9.63
N LEU A 72 -2.42 -0.05 -9.75
CA LEU A 72 -2.21 0.86 -8.63
C LEU A 72 -3.35 1.87 -8.59
N ALA A 73 -3.91 2.10 -7.42
CA ALA A 73 -4.92 3.14 -7.20
C ALA A 73 -4.54 3.96 -5.96
N ILE A 74 -4.74 5.27 -6.03
CA ILE A 74 -4.58 6.18 -4.89
C ILE A 74 -5.97 6.69 -4.52
N LEU A 75 -6.34 6.50 -3.27
CA LEU A 75 -7.56 7.04 -2.69
C LEU A 75 -7.18 8.08 -1.64
N LYS A 76 -7.91 9.19 -1.65
CA LYS A 76 -7.79 10.21 -0.63
C LYS A 76 -8.62 9.80 0.58
N GLU A 77 -8.01 9.81 1.76
CA GLU A 77 -8.74 9.73 3.03
C GLU A 77 -9.63 10.98 3.20
N ARG A 78 -10.90 10.76 3.57
CA ARG A 78 -11.87 11.85 3.81
C ARG A 78 -11.67 12.53 5.15
#